data_AF-A0A401PD66-F1
#
_entry.id   AF-A0A401PD66-F1
#
_cell.length_a   1.000
_cell.length_b   1.000
_cell.length_c   1.000
_cell.angle_alpha   90.00
_cell.angle_beta   90.00
_cell.angle_gamma   90.00
#
_symmetry.space_group_name_H-M   'P 1'
#
loop_
_entity.id
_entity.type
_entity.pdbx_description
1 polymer ?
#
loop_
_entity_poly.entity_id
_entity_poly.type
_entity_poly.pdbx_seq_one_letter_code
_entity_poly.pdbx_strand_id
1 'polypeptide(L)'
;MWRKIPLMVAVFVAACTSDNPEQCNNPPTVTSADVKNEYGIQQEFTVGRHIHYECLLGYTWNNSTPNFVVCQANLTWSEPLISCIPKDCGEPKDMQNGYYTTTGKTYGKVATYHCNKGYHQFGKSDALCTVAGWDKIMLFCQ
;
A
#
# COMPACT_ATOMS: atom_id res chain seq x y z
N MET A 1 61.67 -46.27 -10.10
CA MET A 1 60.27 -45.86 -9.84
C MET A 1 60.25 -44.61 -8.96
N TRP A 2 60.53 -43.42 -9.52
CA TRP A 2 60.36 -42.14 -8.81
C TRP A 2 59.64 -41.21 -9.80
N ARG A 3 58.32 -41.02 -9.59
CA ARG A 3 57.47 -40.16 -10.41
C ARG A 3 57.92 -38.71 -10.23
N LYS A 4 58.15 -38.00 -11.33
CA LYS A 4 58.19 -36.53 -11.35
C LYS A 4 56.80 -36.04 -10.91
N ILE A 5 56.69 -35.46 -9.71
CA ILE A 5 55.49 -34.73 -9.29
C ILE A 5 55.69 -33.30 -9.82
N PRO A 6 54.89 -32.82 -10.79
CA PRO A 6 55.00 -31.45 -11.23
C PRO A 6 54.53 -30.55 -10.06
N LEU A 7 55.30 -29.51 -9.74
CA LEU A 7 54.80 -28.41 -8.93
C LEU A 7 53.60 -27.81 -9.67
N MET A 8 52.39 -28.13 -9.23
CA MET A 8 51.23 -27.36 -9.63
C MET A 8 51.39 -25.98 -8.98
N VAL A 9 51.78 -25.00 -9.79
CA VAL A 9 51.65 -23.59 -9.43
C VAL A 9 50.16 -23.37 -9.22
N ALA A 10 49.74 -23.19 -7.96
CA ALA A 10 48.37 -22.85 -7.64
C ALA A 10 48.08 -21.46 -8.21
N VAL A 11 47.42 -21.43 -9.37
CA VAL A 11 46.79 -20.20 -9.88
C VAL A 11 45.58 -19.98 -9.00
N PHE A 12 45.69 -19.09 -8.02
CA PHE A 12 44.54 -18.57 -7.30
C PHE A 12 43.74 -17.74 -8.29
N VAL A 13 42.78 -18.39 -8.96
CA VAL A 13 41.70 -17.68 -9.62
C VAL A 13 40.96 -16.98 -8.49
N ALA A 14 41.10 -15.66 -8.39
CA ALA A 14 40.18 -14.87 -7.59
C ALA A 14 38.80 -15.06 -8.23
N ALA A 15 38.02 -16.00 -7.70
CA ALA A 15 36.62 -16.08 -8.00
C ALA A 15 36.03 -14.75 -7.53
N CYS A 16 35.50 -13.95 -8.45
CA CYS A 16 34.58 -12.89 -8.07
C CYS A 16 33.36 -13.60 -7.46
N THR A 17 33.30 -13.74 -6.14
CA THR A 17 32.07 -14.16 -5.48
C THR A 17 31.10 -12.99 -5.59
N SER A 18 30.30 -12.96 -6.65
CA SER A 18 29.28 -11.94 -6.88
C SER A 18 28.00 -12.17 -6.08
N ASP A 19 28.00 -13.08 -5.11
CA ASP A 19 26.87 -13.26 -4.20
C ASP A 19 27.22 -12.60 -2.87
N ASN A 20 26.63 -11.42 -2.62
CA ASN A 20 26.59 -10.82 -1.30
C ASN A 20 25.38 -11.45 -0.57
N PRO A 21 25.54 -12.48 0.27
CA PRO A 21 24.43 -13.26 0.81
C PRO A 21 23.81 -12.62 2.08
N GLU A 22 24.22 -11.42 2.47
CA GLU A 22 23.84 -10.76 3.73
C GLU A 22 22.70 -9.73 3.57
N GLN A 23 21.72 -10.01 2.71
CA GLN A 23 20.59 -9.10 2.49
C GLN A 23 19.26 -9.85 2.46
N CYS A 24 18.20 -9.18 2.89
CA CYS A 24 16.85 -9.70 2.75
C CYS A 24 16.42 -9.73 1.28
N ASN A 25 15.48 -10.62 0.98
CA ASN A 25 14.76 -10.57 -0.28
C ASN A 25 13.90 -9.31 -0.40
N ASN A 26 13.17 -9.17 -1.50
CA ASN A 26 12.21 -8.08 -1.66
C ASN A 26 11.27 -7.96 -0.44
N PRO A 27 10.93 -6.72 -0.01
CA PRO A 27 10.00 -6.48 1.07
C PRO A 27 8.66 -7.22 0.88
N PRO A 28 7.99 -7.64 1.97
CA PRO A 28 6.71 -8.32 1.88
C PRO A 28 5.63 -7.40 1.31
N THR A 29 4.68 -7.97 0.57
CA THR A 29 3.49 -7.23 0.14
C THR A 29 2.57 -6.98 1.32
N VAL A 30 2.05 -5.75 1.46
CA VAL A 30 1.11 -5.37 2.52
C VAL A 30 -0.21 -4.91 1.91
N THR A 31 -1.34 -5.32 2.49
CA THR A 31 -2.66 -4.92 2.01
C THR A 31 -2.83 -3.41 2.10
N SER A 32 -3.28 -2.79 1.01
CA SER A 32 -3.55 -1.35 0.93
C SER A 32 -2.34 -0.45 1.19
N ALA A 33 -1.12 -0.98 1.06
CA ALA A 33 0.12 -0.24 1.16
C ALA A 33 1.12 -0.74 0.11
N ASP A 34 2.05 0.12 -0.28
CA ASP A 34 3.18 -0.23 -1.13
C ASP A 34 4.48 0.31 -0.53
N VAL A 35 5.61 -0.28 -0.93
CA VAL A 35 6.93 0.23 -0.57
C VAL A 35 7.09 1.62 -1.19
N LYS A 36 7.58 2.59 -0.42
CA LYS A 36 7.82 3.94 -0.98
C LYS A 36 8.73 3.85 -2.20
N ASN A 37 8.40 4.61 -3.23
CA ASN A 37 9.13 4.61 -4.51
C ASN A 37 10.66 4.78 -4.37
N GLU A 38 11.13 5.50 -3.34
CA GLU A 38 12.56 5.70 -3.06
C GLU A 38 13.33 4.40 -2.78
N TYR A 39 12.65 3.37 -2.26
CA TYR A 39 13.23 2.05 -1.98
C TYR A 39 12.91 1.04 -3.09
N GLY A 40 11.84 1.24 -3.88
CA GLY A 40 11.48 0.37 -5.00
C GLY A 40 12.51 0.34 -6.13
N ILE A 41 13.38 1.36 -6.20
CA ILE A 41 14.52 1.42 -7.12
C ILE A 41 15.84 0.91 -6.49
N GLN A 42 15.87 0.68 -5.18
CA GLN A 42 17.06 0.24 -4.46
C GLN A 42 17.10 -1.28 -4.42
N GLN A 43 18.25 -1.87 -4.76
CA GLN A 43 18.45 -3.32 -4.78
C GLN A 43 19.13 -3.85 -3.52
N GLU A 44 19.42 -2.99 -2.54
CA GLU A 44 20.20 -3.37 -1.36
C GLU A 44 19.34 -3.39 -0.08
N PHE A 45 18.98 -4.57 0.41
CA PHE A 45 18.19 -4.75 1.63
C PHE A 45 19.05 -5.33 2.76
N THR A 46 20.10 -4.61 3.17
CA THR A 46 21.02 -5.04 4.24
C THR A 46 20.32 -5.23 5.59
N VAL A 47 20.86 -6.13 6.41
CA VAL A 47 20.43 -6.32 7.80
C VAL A 47 20.41 -4.99 8.56
N GLY A 48 19.36 -4.76 9.34
CA GLY A 48 19.10 -3.53 10.11
C GLY A 48 18.44 -2.40 9.31
N ARG A 49 18.35 -2.51 7.98
CA ARG A 49 17.70 -1.49 7.15
C ARG A 49 16.19 -1.46 7.40
N HIS A 50 15.66 -0.24 7.49
CA HIS A 50 14.22 0.02 7.60
C HIS A 50 13.67 0.39 6.23
N ILE A 51 12.68 -0.35 5.77
CA ILE A 51 11.98 -0.06 4.52
C ILE A 51 10.60 0.46 4.85
N HIS A 52 10.34 1.70 4.45
CA HIS A 52 9.07 2.37 4.73
C HIS A 52 8.05 2.14 3.61
N TYR A 53 6.80 2.04 4.02
CA TYR A 53 5.64 1.90 3.16
C TYR A 53 4.87 3.22 3.11
N GLU A 54 4.10 3.36 2.04
CA GLU A 54 3.07 4.37 1.84
C GLU A 54 1.72 3.68 1.61
N CYS A 55 0.65 4.27 2.13
CA CYS A 55 -0.69 3.74 1.87
C CYS A 55 -1.10 3.99 0.42
N LEU A 56 -1.82 3.03 -0.16
CA LEU A 56 -2.43 3.21 -1.48
C LEU A 56 -3.47 4.34 -1.46
N LEU A 57 -3.76 4.88 -2.65
CA LEU A 57 -4.76 5.92 -2.81
C LEU A 57 -6.13 5.48 -2.25
N GLY A 58 -6.75 6.38 -1.50
CA GLY A 58 -8.01 6.09 -0.80
C GLY A 58 -7.84 5.46 0.59
N TYR A 59 -6.60 5.25 1.04
CA TYR A 59 -6.28 4.78 2.38
C TYR A 59 -5.40 5.78 3.13
N THR A 60 -5.45 5.72 4.45
CA THR A 60 -4.68 6.56 5.38
C THR A 60 -3.98 5.70 6.41
N TRP A 61 -2.84 6.18 6.92
CA TRP A 61 -2.04 5.48 7.90
C TRP A 61 -2.77 5.30 9.24
N ASN A 62 -2.77 4.08 9.80
CA ASN A 62 -3.17 3.86 11.19
C ASN A 62 -1.99 4.22 12.12
N ASN A 63 -2.11 5.36 12.80
CA ASN A 63 -1.09 5.90 13.70
C ASN A 63 -0.68 4.99 14.87
N SER A 64 -1.42 3.92 15.12
CA SER A 64 -1.11 2.92 16.15
C SER A 64 -0.16 1.83 15.66
N THR A 65 0.22 1.83 14.37
CA THR A 65 1.10 0.84 13.76
C THR A 65 2.36 1.49 13.18
N PRO A 66 3.48 0.73 13.06
CA PRO A 66 4.69 1.21 12.36
C PRO A 66 4.52 1.14 10.85
N ASN A 67 5.06 2.10 10.12
CA ASN A 67 4.99 2.16 8.66
C ASN A 67 6.20 1.56 7.94
N PHE A 68 6.93 0.67 8.62
CA PHE A 68 8.15 0.08 8.09
C PHE A 68 8.31 -1.38 8.52
N VAL A 69 9.17 -2.08 7.78
CA VAL A 69 9.71 -3.39 8.13
C VAL A 69 11.23 -3.29 8.26
N VAL A 70 11.82 -4.19 9.03
CA VAL A 70 13.27 -4.24 9.27
C VAL A 70 13.82 -5.55 8.75
N CYS A 71 14.93 -5.50 8.00
CA CYS A 71 15.65 -6.71 7.62
C CYS A 71 16.39 -7.25 8.85
N GLN A 72 16.03 -8.45 9.31
CA GLN A 72 16.58 -9.04 10.52
C GLN A 72 17.87 -9.83 10.24
N ALA A 73 18.61 -10.17 11.29
CA ALA A 73 19.90 -10.88 11.17
C ALA A 73 19.78 -12.30 10.57
N ASN A 74 18.59 -12.89 10.60
CA ASN A 74 18.26 -14.16 9.94
C ASN A 74 17.84 -13.97 8.47
N LEU A 75 18.05 -12.78 7.90
CA LEU A 75 17.72 -12.42 6.52
C LEU A 75 16.22 -12.50 6.18
N THR A 76 15.36 -12.40 7.21
CA THR A 76 13.92 -12.26 7.04
C THR A 76 13.46 -10.86 7.41
N TRP A 77 12.34 -10.42 6.83
CA TRP A 77 11.70 -9.19 7.27
C TRP A 77 11.01 -9.39 8.62
N SER A 78 11.03 -8.35 9.45
CA SER A 78 10.18 -8.27 10.64
C SER A 78 8.72 -8.43 10.25
N GLU A 79 7.88 -8.82 11.22
CA GLU A 79 6.45 -8.92 11.01
C GLU A 79 5.87 -7.59 10.48
N PRO A 80 5.18 -7.61 9.33
CA PRO A 80 4.64 -6.40 8.71
C PRO A 80 3.36 -5.96 9.44
N LEU A 81 3.52 -5.31 10.59
CA LEU A 81 2.40 -4.78 11.40
C LEU A 81 1.73 -3.53 10.78
N ILE A 82 2.08 -3.20 9.54
CA ILE A 82 1.68 -2.01 8.81
C ILE A 82 0.17 -2.03 8.56
N SER A 83 -0.54 -0.97 8.97
CA SER A 83 -1.99 -0.88 8.81
C SER A 83 -2.42 0.40 8.10
N CYS A 84 -3.01 0.23 6.91
CA CYS A 84 -3.64 1.29 6.13
C CYS A 84 -5.16 1.11 6.17
N ILE A 85 -5.87 2.11 6.69
CA ILE A 85 -7.33 2.09 6.83
C ILE A 85 -7.99 2.95 5.74
N PRO A 86 -9.21 2.61 5.28
CA PRO A 86 -9.92 3.42 4.31
C PRO A 86 -10.06 4.87 4.78
N LYS A 87 -9.76 5.84 3.90
CA LYS A 87 -9.91 7.27 4.17
C LYS A 87 -11.37 7.58 4.48
N ASP A 88 -11.60 8.43 5.48
CA ASP A 88 -12.92 8.98 5.78
C ASP A 88 -13.25 10.16 4.83
N CYS A 89 -14.36 10.06 4.10
CA CYS A 89 -14.91 11.16 3.29
C CYS A 89 -15.77 12.12 4.11
N GLY A 90 -16.08 11.78 5.37
CA GLY A 90 -17.05 12.50 6.20
C GLY A 90 -18.48 12.31 5.71
N GLU A 91 -19.35 13.25 6.07
CA GLU A 91 -20.76 13.19 5.66
C GLU A 91 -20.94 13.55 4.17
N PRO A 92 -21.78 12.80 3.44
CA PRO A 92 -22.29 13.25 2.14
C PRO A 92 -22.97 14.61 2.27
N LYS A 93 -22.90 15.41 1.20
CA LYS A 93 -23.54 16.72 1.17
C LYS A 93 -25.06 16.58 1.24
N ASP A 94 -25.72 17.37 2.09
CA ASP A 94 -27.19 17.40 2.12
C ASP A 94 -27.80 17.88 0.80
N MET A 95 -29.00 17.39 0.50
CA MET A 95 -29.75 17.71 -0.71
C MET A 95 -31.03 18.45 -0.38
N GLN A 96 -31.32 19.53 -1.12
CA GLN A 96 -32.58 20.25 -0.97
C GLN A 96 -33.75 19.36 -1.40
N ASN A 97 -34.84 19.38 -0.63
CA ASN A 97 -36.04 18.59 -0.89
C ASN A 97 -35.78 17.08 -0.99
N GLY A 98 -34.77 16.58 -0.29
CA GLY A 98 -34.53 15.16 -0.17
C GLY A 98 -33.64 14.80 1.00
N TYR A 99 -33.25 13.53 1.04
CA TYR A 99 -32.41 12.93 2.06
C TYR A 99 -31.49 11.89 1.41
N TYR A 100 -30.50 11.39 2.15
CA TYR A 100 -29.66 10.29 1.68
C TYR A 100 -29.63 9.15 2.70
N THR A 101 -29.36 7.96 2.19
CA THR A 101 -28.94 6.80 2.98
C THR A 101 -27.50 6.46 2.59
N THR A 102 -26.70 5.93 3.50
CA THR A 102 -25.30 5.60 3.22
C THR A 102 -24.90 4.24 3.74
N THR A 103 -24.04 3.55 2.98
CA THR A 103 -23.40 2.28 3.37
C THR A 103 -22.18 2.47 4.27
N GLY A 104 -21.77 3.72 4.50
CA GLY A 104 -20.63 4.11 5.32
C GLY A 104 -20.00 5.42 4.83
N LYS A 105 -19.01 5.92 5.56
CA LYS A 105 -18.38 7.23 5.26
C LYS A 105 -16.97 7.13 4.70
N THR A 106 -16.49 5.91 4.49
CA THR A 106 -15.11 5.65 4.09
C THR A 106 -14.94 5.34 2.60
N TYR A 107 -13.70 5.37 2.12
CA TYR A 107 -13.35 5.12 0.71
C TYR A 107 -14.05 3.87 0.15
N GLY A 108 -14.68 4.04 -1.02
CA GLY A 108 -15.45 2.99 -1.70
C GLY A 108 -16.91 2.84 -1.22
N LYS A 109 -17.33 3.56 -0.17
CA LYS A 109 -18.73 3.58 0.28
C LYS A 109 -19.60 4.45 -0.61
N VAL A 110 -20.88 4.11 -0.65
CA VAL A 110 -21.91 4.74 -1.49
C VAL A 110 -22.97 5.37 -0.62
N ALA A 111 -23.34 6.61 -0.97
CA ALA A 111 -24.51 7.32 -0.48
C ALA A 111 -25.56 7.40 -1.60
N THR A 112 -26.79 6.98 -1.30
CA THR A 112 -27.92 7.00 -2.23
C THR A 112 -28.93 8.05 -1.79
N TYR A 113 -29.23 8.97 -2.70
CA TYR A 113 -30.11 10.10 -2.46
C TYR A 113 -31.55 9.83 -2.91
N HIS A 114 -32.48 10.38 -2.15
CA HIS A 114 -33.92 10.20 -2.32
C HIS A 114 -34.61 11.56 -2.26
N CYS A 115 -35.59 11.78 -3.14
CA CYS A 115 -36.44 12.97 -3.05
C CYS A 115 -37.51 12.79 -1.97
N ASN A 116 -37.85 13.88 -1.31
CA ASN A 116 -38.96 13.93 -0.37
C ASN A 116 -40.28 13.66 -1.09
N LYS A 117 -41.29 13.23 -0.33
CA LYS A 117 -42.63 12.99 -0.84
C LYS A 117 -43.17 14.24 -1.56
N GLY A 118 -43.66 14.06 -2.77
CA GLY A 118 -44.19 15.15 -3.61
C GLY A 118 -43.19 15.75 -4.60
N TYR A 119 -41.92 15.33 -4.56
CA TYR A 119 -40.89 15.71 -5.53
C TYR A 119 -40.51 14.53 -6.43
N HIS A 120 -40.17 14.83 -7.68
CA HIS A 120 -39.73 13.85 -8.68
C HIS A 120 -38.19 13.83 -8.79
N GLN A 121 -37.64 12.62 -8.93
CA GLN A 121 -36.21 12.38 -9.07
C GLN A 121 -35.74 12.55 -10.52
N PHE A 122 -34.71 13.38 -10.72
CA PHE A 122 -34.05 13.55 -12.02
C PHE A 122 -32.53 13.41 -11.89
N GLY A 123 -31.94 12.44 -12.57
CA GLY A 123 -30.49 12.21 -12.59
C GLY A 123 -30.01 11.02 -11.74
N LYS A 124 -28.68 10.91 -11.56
CA LYS A 124 -28.06 9.82 -10.80
C LYS A 124 -28.18 10.10 -9.30
N SER A 125 -28.76 9.15 -8.56
CA SER A 125 -28.96 9.24 -7.11
C SER A 125 -27.75 8.85 -6.27
N ASP A 126 -26.74 8.19 -6.84
CA ASP A 126 -25.64 7.63 -6.07
C ASP A 126 -24.41 8.52 -6.11
N ALA A 127 -23.89 8.82 -4.93
CA ALA A 127 -22.59 9.41 -4.71
C ALA A 127 -21.60 8.38 -4.15
N LEU A 128 -20.40 8.30 -4.72
CA LEU A 128 -19.30 7.42 -4.32
C LEU A 128 -18.25 8.21 -3.53
N CYS A 129 -17.81 7.67 -2.39
CA CYS A 129 -16.65 8.19 -1.66
C CYS A 129 -15.36 7.77 -2.39
N THR A 130 -14.75 8.74 -3.07
CA THR A 130 -13.51 8.59 -3.85
C THR A 130 -12.29 9.07 -3.07
N VAL A 131 -11.12 9.01 -3.70
CA VAL A 131 -9.87 9.56 -3.14
C VAL A 131 -9.97 11.07 -2.84
N ALA A 132 -10.81 11.78 -3.61
CA ALA A 132 -11.05 13.22 -3.47
C ALA A 132 -12.17 13.57 -2.48
N GLY A 133 -12.88 12.58 -1.93
CA GLY A 133 -14.11 12.79 -1.17
C GLY A 133 -15.33 12.24 -1.90
N TRP A 134 -16.52 12.60 -1.43
CA TRP A 134 -17.78 12.30 -2.12
C TRP A 134 -17.80 12.93 -3.51
N ASP A 135 -18.09 12.12 -4.53
CA ASP A 135 -18.29 12.62 -5.89
C ASP A 135 -19.54 13.52 -5.98
N LYS A 136 -19.63 14.27 -7.08
CA LYS A 136 -20.69 15.25 -7.25
C LYS A 136 -22.01 14.56 -7.55
N ILE A 137 -23.01 14.80 -6.69
CA ILE A 137 -24.39 14.38 -6.93
C ILE A 137 -25.02 15.18 -8.09
N MET A 138 -25.68 14.46 -9.00
CA MET A 138 -26.37 15.01 -10.18
C MET A 138 -27.89 14.78 -10.10
N LEU A 139 -28.40 14.44 -8.91
CA LEU A 139 -29.82 14.29 -8.63
C LEU A 139 -30.45 15.66 -8.31
N PHE A 140 -31.62 15.92 -8.89
CA PHE A 140 -32.45 17.07 -8.60
C PHE A 140 -33.88 16.63 -8.25
N CYS A 141 -34.48 17.31 -7.27
CA CYS A 141 -35.84 17.08 -6.81
C CYS A 141 -36.73 18.27 -7.20
N GLN A 142 -37.70 18.05 -8.09
CA GLN A 142 -38.61 19.07 -8.60
C GLN A 142 -40.08 18.68 -8.46
#